data_AF-A0A376VT38-F1
#
_entry.id   AF-A0A376VT38-F1
#
_cell.length_a   1.000
_cell.length_b   1.000
_cell.length_c   1.000
_cell.angle_alpha   90.00
_cell.angle_beta   90.00
_cell.angle_gamma   90.00
#
_symmetry.space_group_name_H-M   'P 1'
#
loop_
_entity.id
_entity.type
_entity.pdbx_description
1 polymer ?
#
loop_
_entity_poly.entity_id
_entity_poly.type
_entity_poly.pdbx_seq_one_letter_code
_entity_poly.pdbx_strand_id
1 'polypeptide(L)'
;MVSTALCAGLEDEFTLNAVMGTWAVTSGITHGLRDGEAHPYVYGRYVNDGQFIVHEASPTSSGNLEWFTAQWGEISFAEINQAVASLPKAGGDLFFLPFLYGSNAGLEMTSGFYGMQAIHTRAHLLQAIYEGVVFSHMTHLNRMRERFTDVHTLRVTGGPAHSDVWMQMLADVSGLRIELPQVEETGCFGAALAARVGTGVYRDFSEAQRDLQHPVRTLLPNMAAHQLYQQKYQRYQHLIAALQGYHTRIKEHTL
;
A
#
# COMPACT_ATOMS: atom_id res chain seq x y z
N MET A 1 10.20 -8.54 -6.41
CA MET A 1 8.89 -8.08 -6.93
C MET A 1 8.25 -9.08 -7.87
N VAL A 2 8.95 -9.59 -8.89
CA VAL A 2 8.44 -10.72 -9.72
C VAL A 2 8.08 -11.93 -8.85
N SER A 3 9.00 -12.34 -7.97
CA SER A 3 8.78 -13.43 -7.00
C SER A 3 7.52 -13.24 -6.14
N THR A 4 7.33 -12.04 -5.59
CA THR A 4 6.19 -11.73 -4.72
C THR A 4 4.87 -11.67 -5.49
N ALA A 5 4.86 -11.15 -6.71
CA ALA A 5 3.68 -11.16 -7.58
C ALA A 5 3.30 -12.58 -8.03
N LEU A 6 4.29 -13.42 -8.30
CA LEU A 6 4.11 -14.84 -8.60
C LEU A 6 3.43 -15.57 -7.44
N CYS A 7 3.96 -15.41 -6.22
CA CYS A 7 3.39 -16.01 -5.00
C CYS A 7 2.03 -15.43 -4.63
N ALA A 8 1.79 -14.16 -4.94
CA ALA A 8 0.47 -13.54 -4.80
C ALA A 8 -0.52 -14.04 -5.88
N GLY A 9 -0.10 -14.87 -6.83
CA GLY A 9 -0.99 -15.51 -7.80
C GLY A 9 -1.55 -14.56 -8.87
N LEU A 10 -0.83 -13.51 -9.24
CA LEU A 10 -1.30 -12.58 -10.28
C LEU A 10 -1.37 -13.30 -11.63
N GLU A 11 -2.55 -13.27 -12.25
CA GLU A 11 -2.88 -13.95 -13.51
C GLU A 11 -3.51 -13.01 -14.56
N ASP A 12 -4.02 -11.85 -14.14
CA ASP A 12 -4.77 -10.92 -14.99
C ASP A 12 -4.49 -9.44 -14.66
N GLU A 13 -5.10 -8.54 -15.45
CA GLU A 13 -5.05 -7.08 -15.25
C GLU A 13 -6.12 -6.57 -14.25
N PHE A 14 -6.97 -7.45 -13.69
CA PHE A 14 -8.04 -7.09 -12.74
C PHE A 14 -7.58 -7.10 -11.29
N THR A 15 -6.41 -7.70 -11.05
CA THR A 15 -5.81 -7.88 -9.73
C THR A 15 -4.45 -7.20 -9.66
N LEU A 16 -4.27 -6.30 -8.70
CA LEU A 16 -2.97 -5.75 -8.33
C LEU A 16 -2.41 -6.48 -7.11
N ASN A 17 -1.08 -6.49 -6.98
CA ASN A 17 -0.36 -6.94 -5.79
C ASN A 17 0.27 -5.75 -5.08
N ALA A 18 0.03 -5.59 -3.78
CA ALA A 18 0.77 -4.68 -2.92
C ALA A 18 1.60 -5.47 -1.89
N VAL A 19 2.91 -5.27 -1.92
CA VAL A 19 3.79 -5.72 -0.83
C VAL A 19 3.99 -4.54 0.09
N MET A 20 3.50 -4.64 1.32
CA MET A 20 3.59 -3.60 2.34
C MET A 20 4.59 -4.03 3.42
N GLY A 21 5.78 -3.45 3.42
CA GLY A 21 6.77 -3.57 4.49
C GLY A 21 7.18 -2.18 4.98
N THR A 22 8.46 -1.96 5.28
CA THR A 22 9.02 -0.63 5.53
C THR A 22 8.72 0.34 4.38
N TRP A 23 8.79 -0.17 3.14
CA TRP A 23 8.35 0.46 1.91
C TRP A 23 7.13 -0.29 1.38
N ALA A 24 6.32 0.32 0.51
CA ALA A 24 5.28 -0.40 -0.19
C ALA A 24 5.51 -0.39 -1.69
N VAL A 25 5.24 -1.51 -2.34
CA VAL A 25 5.28 -1.59 -3.81
C VAL A 25 3.99 -2.20 -4.32
N THR A 26 3.32 -1.46 -5.19
CA THR A 26 2.16 -1.94 -5.94
C THR A 26 2.60 -2.40 -7.33
N SER A 27 2.12 -3.57 -7.74
CA SER A 27 2.54 -4.27 -8.96
C SER A 27 1.33 -4.80 -9.71
N GLY A 28 1.35 -4.74 -11.03
CA GLY A 28 0.39 -5.39 -11.92
C GLY A 28 1.13 -6.12 -13.04
N ILE A 29 0.46 -7.06 -13.71
CA ILE A 29 1.01 -7.77 -14.88
C ILE A 29 0.23 -7.39 -16.13
N THR A 30 0.91 -7.28 -17.28
CA THR A 30 0.35 -6.83 -18.56
C THR A 30 0.96 -7.62 -19.71
N HIS A 31 0.25 -7.77 -20.82
CA HIS A 31 0.73 -8.47 -22.02
C HIS A 31 1.44 -7.55 -23.04
N GLY A 32 1.53 -6.25 -22.74
CA GLY A 32 2.19 -5.28 -23.60
C GLY A 32 2.72 -4.07 -22.86
N LEU A 33 3.72 -3.44 -23.47
CA LEU A 33 4.16 -2.09 -23.14
C LEU A 33 3.22 -1.10 -23.83
N ARG A 34 2.90 0.02 -23.15
CA ARG A 34 2.11 1.10 -23.74
C ARG A 34 3.02 2.30 -23.95
N ASP A 35 2.91 2.95 -25.11
CA ASP A 35 3.56 4.23 -25.35
C ASP A 35 2.70 5.37 -24.77
N GLY A 36 3.35 6.46 -24.35
CA GLY A 36 2.65 7.67 -23.91
C GLY A 36 1.91 7.54 -22.58
N GLU A 37 2.43 6.72 -21.66
CA GLU A 37 1.83 6.57 -20.33
C GLU A 37 1.88 7.87 -19.52
N ALA A 38 0.83 8.09 -18.72
CA ALA A 38 0.69 9.31 -17.92
C ALA A 38 1.78 9.46 -16.85
N HIS A 39 2.37 8.34 -16.42
CA HIS A 39 3.39 8.29 -15.37
C HIS A 39 4.59 7.44 -15.82
N PRO A 40 5.79 7.71 -15.30
CA PRO A 40 6.99 6.93 -15.61
C PRO A 40 7.02 5.64 -14.78
N TYR A 41 6.17 4.67 -15.13
CA TYR A 41 6.12 3.39 -14.42
C TYR A 41 7.42 2.59 -14.60
N VAL A 42 7.76 1.77 -13.61
CA VAL A 42 8.90 0.85 -13.70
C VAL A 42 8.45 -0.47 -14.31
N TYR A 43 9.07 -0.84 -15.43
CA TYR A 43 8.79 -2.08 -16.15
C TYR A 43 9.86 -3.14 -15.92
N GLY A 44 9.42 -4.40 -15.86
CA GLY A 44 10.26 -5.58 -15.92
C GLY A 44 9.62 -6.68 -16.74
N ARG A 45 10.41 -7.70 -17.11
CA ARG A 45 9.84 -8.95 -17.62
C ARG A 45 9.18 -9.73 -16.48
N TYR A 46 8.04 -10.33 -16.76
CA TYR A 46 7.42 -11.27 -15.85
C TYR A 46 7.89 -12.70 -16.15
N VAL A 47 7.50 -13.66 -15.30
CA VAL A 47 7.97 -15.06 -15.42
C VAL A 47 7.44 -15.79 -16.64
N ASN A 48 6.26 -15.41 -17.14
CA ASN A 48 5.67 -16.01 -18.32
C ASN A 48 6.06 -15.22 -19.56
N ASP A 49 6.29 -15.93 -20.66
CA ASP A 49 6.68 -15.32 -21.93
C ASP A 49 5.64 -14.31 -22.42
N GLY A 50 6.13 -13.15 -22.89
CA GLY A 50 5.28 -12.06 -23.39
C GLY A 50 4.54 -11.26 -22.30
N GLN A 51 4.73 -11.58 -21.03
CA GLN A 51 4.18 -10.78 -19.93
C GLN A 51 5.23 -9.83 -19.33
N PHE A 52 4.78 -8.65 -18.94
CA PHE A 52 5.54 -7.63 -18.25
C PHE A 52 4.94 -7.38 -16.88
N ILE A 53 5.79 -7.00 -15.94
CA ILE A 53 5.38 -6.52 -14.64
C ILE A 53 5.60 -5.02 -14.58
N VAL A 54 4.61 -4.31 -14.03
CA VAL A 54 4.60 -2.84 -13.90
C VAL A 54 4.54 -2.51 -12.42
N HIS A 55 5.37 -1.57 -11.98
CA HIS A 55 5.52 -1.23 -10.57
C HIS A 55 5.44 0.26 -10.29
N GLU A 56 4.82 0.56 -9.15
CA GLU A 56 4.84 1.86 -8.47
C GLU A 56 5.21 1.63 -7.01
N ALA A 57 6.08 2.49 -6.46
CA ALA A 57 6.65 2.30 -5.13
C ALA A 57 6.45 3.53 -4.24
N SER A 58 5.96 3.29 -3.03
CA SER A 58 5.88 4.27 -1.96
C SER A 58 7.10 4.15 -1.04
N PRO A 59 7.84 5.24 -0.80
CA PRO A 59 9.00 5.26 0.11
C PRO A 59 8.63 5.12 1.59
N THR A 60 7.33 4.99 1.87
CA THR A 60 6.79 5.08 3.21
C THR A 60 5.67 4.09 3.41
N SER A 61 5.73 3.32 4.51
CA SER A 61 4.74 2.31 4.86
C SER A 61 4.80 1.98 6.36
N SER A 62 4.91 0.71 6.77
CA SER A 62 4.83 0.26 8.18
C SER A 62 5.93 0.84 9.06
N GLY A 63 7.07 1.22 8.48
CA GLY A 63 8.18 1.84 9.20
C GLY A 63 7.78 3.08 10.00
N ASN A 64 6.72 3.80 9.60
CA ASN A 64 6.22 4.94 10.38
C ASN A 64 5.57 4.51 11.70
N LEU A 65 4.86 3.39 11.69
CA LEU A 65 4.29 2.82 12.91
C LEU A 65 5.40 2.30 13.81
N GLU A 66 6.37 1.57 13.24
CA GLU A 66 7.54 1.06 13.96
C GLU A 66 8.28 2.20 14.67
N TRP A 67 8.60 3.28 13.94
CA TRP A 67 9.18 4.50 14.50
C TRP A 67 8.34 5.07 15.65
N PHE A 68 7.03 5.23 15.44
CA PHE A 68 6.17 5.81 16.47
C PHE A 68 6.15 4.96 17.75
N THR A 69 6.05 3.63 17.61
CA THR A 69 6.08 2.72 18.77
C THR A 69 7.42 2.71 19.49
N ALA A 70 8.53 2.84 18.77
CA ALA A 70 9.86 2.92 19.37
C ALA A 70 10.06 4.21 20.19
N GLN A 71 9.47 5.33 19.76
CA GLN A 71 9.65 6.63 20.40
C GLN A 71 8.60 6.93 21.50
N TRP A 72 7.36 6.44 21.36
CA TRP A 72 6.24 6.72 22.26
C TRP A 72 5.81 5.52 23.11
N GLY A 73 6.73 4.60 23.34
CA GLY A 73 6.59 3.44 24.20
C GLY A 73 6.11 2.19 23.46
N GLU A 74 6.67 1.05 23.81
CA GLU A 74 6.27 -0.22 23.21
C GLU A 74 4.79 -0.51 23.50
N ILE A 75 4.11 -1.02 22.48
CA ILE A 75 2.72 -1.45 22.52
C ILE A 75 2.60 -2.60 21.53
N SER A 76 1.92 -3.67 21.91
CA SER A 76 1.78 -4.81 21.02
C SER A 76 0.91 -4.46 19.82
N PHE A 77 1.14 -5.14 18.70
CA PHE A 77 0.35 -4.93 17.49
C PHE A 77 -1.16 -5.19 17.72
N ALA A 78 -1.51 -6.12 18.61
CA ALA A 78 -2.88 -6.39 19.01
C ALA A 78 -3.52 -5.20 19.76
N GLU A 79 -2.80 -4.59 20.70
CA GLU A 79 -3.27 -3.41 21.43
C GLU A 79 -3.41 -2.19 20.51
N ILE A 80 -2.51 -2.02 19.54
CA ILE A 80 -2.64 -0.98 18.51
C ILE A 80 -3.94 -1.19 17.73
N ASN A 81 -4.18 -2.41 17.24
CA ASN A 81 -5.39 -2.74 16.48
C ASN A 81 -6.65 -2.47 17.31
N GLN A 82 -6.66 -2.86 18.59
CA GLN A 82 -7.78 -2.60 19.49
C GLN A 82 -8.00 -1.09 19.70
N ALA A 83 -6.93 -0.32 19.91
CA ALA A 83 -7.01 1.12 20.09
C ALA A 83 -7.59 1.82 18.85
N VAL A 84 -7.11 1.48 17.66
CA VAL A 84 -7.61 2.05 16.39
C VAL A 84 -9.06 1.62 16.12
N ALA A 85 -9.41 0.35 16.36
CA ALA A 85 -10.77 -0.16 16.16
C ALA A 85 -11.80 0.45 17.11
N SER A 86 -11.37 0.95 18.28
CA SER A 86 -12.26 1.61 19.25
C SER A 86 -12.72 3.01 18.81
N LEU A 87 -12.08 3.60 17.80
CA LEU A 87 -12.39 4.92 17.29
C LEU A 87 -13.30 4.87 16.05
N PRO A 88 -14.11 5.92 15.80
CA PRO A 88 -14.86 6.04 14.56
C PRO A 88 -13.94 6.00 13.34
N LYS A 89 -14.34 5.27 12.30
CA LYS A 89 -13.66 5.29 11.00
C LYS A 89 -13.73 6.70 10.39
N ALA A 90 -12.63 7.13 9.77
CA ALA A 90 -12.49 8.47 9.18
C ALA A 90 -12.81 9.62 10.17
N GLY A 91 -12.62 9.39 11.47
CA GLY A 91 -12.97 10.35 12.51
C GLY A 91 -12.01 11.55 12.57
N GLY A 92 -12.56 12.74 12.81
CA GLY A 92 -11.80 13.97 13.05
C GLY A 92 -10.94 14.46 11.89
N ASP A 93 -10.20 15.55 12.13
CA ASP A 93 -9.28 16.18 11.17
C ASP A 93 -7.81 16.15 11.64
N LEU A 94 -7.45 15.08 12.37
CA LEU A 94 -6.06 14.75 12.65
C LEU A 94 -5.48 13.99 11.46
N PHE A 95 -4.43 14.54 10.87
CA PHE A 95 -3.70 13.93 9.77
C PHE A 95 -2.28 13.57 10.20
N PHE A 96 -1.77 12.47 9.68
CA PHE A 96 -0.36 12.12 9.73
C PHE A 96 0.20 12.13 8.32
N LEU A 97 1.29 12.84 8.11
CA LEU A 97 2.06 12.84 6.86
C LEU A 97 3.19 11.85 7.04
N PRO A 98 3.19 10.70 6.34
CA PRO A 98 4.11 9.61 6.66
C PRO A 98 5.46 9.79 5.95
N PHE A 99 6.09 10.96 5.97
CA PHE A 99 7.31 11.21 5.18
C PHE A 99 8.61 11.13 5.99
N LEU A 100 8.72 10.14 6.88
CA LEU A 100 9.91 9.96 7.73
C LEU A 100 11.15 9.52 6.93
N TYR A 101 10.96 8.65 5.94
CA TYR A 101 12.04 7.99 5.20
C TYR A 101 12.09 8.40 3.72
N GLY A 102 11.28 9.40 3.35
CA GLY A 102 11.09 9.83 1.98
C GLY A 102 9.63 10.17 1.71
N SER A 103 9.41 10.92 0.63
CA SER A 103 8.09 11.41 0.25
C SER A 103 7.79 11.15 -1.22
N ASN A 104 6.55 10.80 -1.50
CA ASN A 104 5.98 10.77 -2.84
C ASN A 104 5.31 12.09 -3.25
N ALA A 105 5.37 13.11 -2.38
CA ALA A 105 4.85 14.46 -2.59
C ALA A 105 5.96 15.51 -2.78
N GLY A 106 7.21 15.09 -3.04
CA GLY A 106 8.35 15.96 -3.29
C GLY A 106 9.42 15.89 -2.19
N LEU A 107 10.67 16.16 -2.57
CA LEU A 107 11.86 15.90 -1.73
C LEU A 107 11.91 16.70 -0.41
N GLU A 108 11.25 17.87 -0.37
CA GLU A 108 11.25 18.75 0.81
C GLU A 108 10.20 18.36 1.86
N MET A 109 9.25 17.49 1.47
CA MET A 109 8.14 17.12 2.34
C MET A 109 8.66 16.23 3.47
N THR A 110 8.28 16.59 4.69
CA THR A 110 8.69 15.89 5.91
C THR A 110 7.50 15.33 6.67
N SER A 111 7.78 14.41 7.60
CA SER A 111 6.75 13.81 8.45
C SER A 111 6.16 14.82 9.43
N GLY A 112 4.89 14.65 9.76
CA GLY A 112 4.26 15.47 10.80
C GLY A 112 2.82 15.10 11.08
N PHE A 113 2.37 15.44 12.28
CA PHE A 113 0.95 15.47 12.62
C PHE A 113 0.40 16.87 12.38
N TYR A 114 -0.78 16.94 11.75
CA TYR A 114 -1.50 18.19 11.52
C TYR A 114 -2.92 18.09 12.08
N GLY A 115 -3.42 19.17 12.69
CA GLY A 115 -4.77 19.21 13.28
C GLY A 115 -4.87 18.64 14.70
N MET A 116 -3.74 18.38 15.36
CA MET A 116 -3.72 17.90 16.74
C MET A 116 -4.30 18.93 17.72
N GLN A 117 -5.09 18.43 18.66
CA GLN A 117 -5.80 19.17 19.71
C GLN A 117 -5.75 18.37 21.01
N ALA A 118 -5.96 19.01 22.17
CA ALA A 118 -5.84 18.39 23.50
C ALA A 118 -6.81 17.21 23.75
N ILE A 119 -7.88 17.07 22.95
CA ILE A 119 -8.82 15.94 23.01
C ILE A 119 -8.23 14.64 22.44
N HIS A 120 -7.17 14.73 21.62
CA HIS A 120 -6.60 13.57 20.96
C HIS A 120 -5.77 12.74 21.93
N THR A 121 -5.99 11.44 21.88
CA THR A 121 -5.28 10.44 22.67
C THR A 121 -4.27 9.70 21.79
N ARG A 122 -3.46 8.83 22.40
CA ARG A 122 -2.57 7.92 21.66
C ARG A 122 -3.29 7.08 20.60
N ALA A 123 -4.54 6.66 20.88
CA ALA A 123 -5.35 5.92 19.91
C ALA A 123 -5.63 6.75 18.65
N HIS A 124 -5.88 8.05 18.79
CA HIS A 124 -6.11 8.95 17.65
C HIS A 124 -4.84 9.14 16.83
N LEU A 125 -3.67 9.23 17.47
CA LEU A 125 -2.38 9.30 16.76
C LEU A 125 -2.10 8.01 15.98
N LEU A 126 -2.37 6.85 16.58
CA LEU A 126 -2.24 5.54 15.90
C LEU A 126 -3.18 5.42 14.71
N GLN A 127 -4.44 5.85 14.86
CA GLN A 127 -5.40 5.87 13.76
C GLN A 127 -4.93 6.81 12.64
N ALA A 128 -4.45 8.01 12.98
CA ALA A 128 -3.92 8.95 12.00
C ALA A 128 -2.70 8.39 11.26
N ILE A 129 -1.81 7.63 11.92
CA ILE A 129 -0.69 6.93 11.26
C ILE A 129 -1.21 5.89 10.27
N TYR A 130 -2.19 5.07 10.67
CA TYR A 130 -2.78 4.05 9.78
C TYR A 130 -3.38 4.71 8.53
N GLU A 131 -4.18 5.75 8.74
CA GLU A 131 -4.82 6.53 7.68
C GLU A 131 -3.79 7.21 6.79
N GLY A 132 -2.79 7.88 7.36
CA GLY A 132 -1.74 8.60 6.63
C GLY A 132 -0.95 7.68 5.71
N VAL A 133 -0.55 6.50 6.19
CA VAL A 133 0.11 5.47 5.37
C VAL A 133 -0.80 5.00 4.23
N VAL A 134 -2.07 4.70 4.51
CA VAL A 134 -3.03 4.31 3.48
C VAL A 134 -3.24 5.43 2.46
N PHE A 135 -3.39 6.68 2.89
CA PHE A 135 -3.54 7.84 2.01
C PHE A 135 -2.31 8.09 1.14
N SER A 136 -1.10 7.88 1.68
CA SER A 136 0.12 7.95 0.88
C SER A 136 0.18 6.84 -0.17
N HIS A 137 -0.24 5.62 0.18
CA HIS A 137 -0.33 4.51 -0.78
C HIS A 137 -1.34 4.75 -1.88
N MET A 138 -2.45 5.44 -1.59
CA MET A 138 -3.45 5.79 -2.60
C MET A 138 -2.86 6.60 -3.76
N THR A 139 -1.80 7.40 -3.55
CA THR A 139 -1.11 8.11 -4.64
C THR A 139 -0.60 7.13 -5.70
N HIS A 140 0.12 6.09 -5.28
CA HIS A 140 0.69 5.08 -6.18
C HIS A 140 -0.37 4.12 -6.71
N LEU A 141 -1.32 3.72 -5.86
CA LEU A 141 -2.42 2.86 -6.26
C LEU A 141 -3.32 3.52 -7.30
N ASN A 142 -3.62 4.82 -7.18
CA ASN A 142 -4.42 5.54 -8.17
C ASN A 142 -3.70 5.63 -9.51
N ARG A 143 -2.38 5.87 -9.53
CA ARG A 143 -1.58 5.79 -10.77
C ARG A 143 -1.65 4.39 -11.39
N MET A 144 -1.54 3.35 -10.57
CA MET A 144 -1.69 1.98 -11.07
C MET A 144 -3.10 1.76 -11.63
N ARG A 145 -4.15 2.33 -11.04
CA ARG A 145 -5.53 2.24 -11.56
C ARG A 145 -5.77 3.03 -12.84
N GLU A 146 -5.02 4.10 -13.10
CA GLU A 146 -5.03 4.77 -14.41
C GLU A 146 -4.50 3.85 -15.52
N ARG A 147 -3.53 2.98 -15.18
CA ARG A 147 -2.96 1.99 -16.10
C ARG A 147 -3.80 0.72 -16.21
N PHE A 148 -4.29 0.22 -15.09
CA PHE A 148 -5.07 -1.00 -14.94
C PHE A 148 -6.51 -0.61 -14.59
N THR A 149 -7.27 -0.20 -15.60
CA THR A 149 -8.56 0.49 -15.44
C THR A 149 -9.67 -0.38 -14.87
N ASP A 150 -9.57 -1.70 -15.06
CA ASP A 150 -10.59 -2.67 -14.64
C ASP A 150 -10.27 -3.33 -13.29
N VAL A 151 -9.29 -2.79 -12.55
CA VAL A 151 -8.88 -3.35 -11.25
C VAL A 151 -10.00 -3.24 -10.24
N HIS A 152 -10.34 -4.39 -9.64
CA HIS A 152 -11.30 -4.48 -8.54
C HIS A 152 -10.74 -5.22 -7.32
N THR A 153 -9.56 -5.85 -7.44
CA THR A 153 -8.93 -6.61 -6.36
C THR A 153 -7.50 -6.11 -6.11
N LEU A 154 -7.13 -5.99 -4.84
CA LEU A 154 -5.77 -5.77 -4.39
C LEU A 154 -5.36 -6.91 -3.45
N ARG A 155 -4.37 -7.70 -3.86
CA ARG A 155 -3.73 -8.70 -3.01
C ARG A 155 -2.63 -8.06 -2.20
N VAL A 156 -2.67 -8.20 -0.88
CA VAL A 156 -1.75 -7.53 0.03
C VAL A 156 -0.95 -8.56 0.83
N THR A 157 0.36 -8.34 0.90
CA THR A 157 1.30 -9.14 1.69
C THR A 157 2.23 -8.25 2.49
N GLY A 158 2.94 -8.83 3.47
CA GLY A 158 3.87 -8.12 4.35
C GLY A 158 3.26 -7.72 5.70
N GLY A 159 4.04 -7.05 6.55
CA GLY A 159 3.72 -6.83 7.97
C GLY A 159 2.29 -6.30 8.27
N PRO A 160 1.82 -5.24 7.60
CA PRO A 160 0.48 -4.71 7.78
C PRO A 160 -0.66 -5.70 7.44
N ALA A 161 -0.41 -6.71 6.60
CA ALA A 161 -1.41 -7.71 6.22
C ALA A 161 -1.90 -8.55 7.41
N HIS A 162 -1.16 -8.57 8.52
CA HIS A 162 -1.57 -9.21 9.78
C HIS A 162 -2.58 -8.38 10.59
N SER A 163 -2.89 -7.13 10.20
CA SER A 163 -3.92 -6.30 10.84
C SER A 163 -5.18 -6.23 10.00
N ASP A 164 -6.27 -6.84 10.49
CA ASP A 164 -7.59 -6.67 9.88
C ASP A 164 -8.07 -5.24 9.92
N VAL A 165 -7.74 -4.50 10.96
CA VAL A 165 -8.15 -3.11 11.13
C VAL A 165 -7.50 -2.25 10.06
N TRP A 166 -6.20 -2.45 9.82
CA TRP A 166 -5.46 -1.68 8.82
C TRP A 166 -5.85 -2.09 7.40
N MET A 167 -6.02 -3.38 7.14
CA MET A 167 -6.40 -3.89 5.81
C MET A 167 -7.86 -3.58 5.47
N GLN A 168 -8.77 -3.58 6.44
CA GLN A 168 -10.13 -3.09 6.25
C GLN A 168 -10.14 -1.58 5.98
N MET A 169 -9.27 -0.80 6.64
CA MET A 169 -9.12 0.62 6.32
C MET A 169 -8.61 0.83 4.89
N LEU A 170 -7.64 0.03 4.43
CA LEU A 170 -7.20 0.05 3.04
C LEU A 170 -8.34 -0.31 2.06
N ALA A 171 -9.16 -1.33 2.38
CA ALA A 171 -10.35 -1.67 1.60
C ALA A 171 -11.31 -0.48 1.52
N ASP A 172 -11.66 0.08 2.68
CA ASP A 172 -12.59 1.20 2.79
C ASP A 172 -12.08 2.44 2.06
N VAL A 173 -10.78 2.78 2.15
CA VAL A 173 -10.22 3.95 1.44
C VAL A 173 -10.10 3.70 -0.06
N SER A 174 -9.61 2.54 -0.48
CA SER A 174 -9.37 2.26 -1.91
C SER A 174 -10.66 1.95 -2.69
N GLY A 175 -11.68 1.43 -2.01
CA GLY A 175 -12.88 0.87 -2.62
C GLY A 175 -12.64 -0.48 -3.31
N LEU A 176 -11.47 -1.11 -3.12
CA LEU A 176 -11.12 -2.39 -3.71
C LEU A 176 -11.42 -3.54 -2.74
N ARG A 177 -11.68 -4.73 -3.31
CA ARG A 177 -11.59 -5.98 -2.55
C ARG A 177 -10.14 -6.19 -2.13
N ILE A 178 -9.90 -6.38 -0.83
CA ILE A 178 -8.57 -6.74 -0.33
C ILE A 178 -8.51 -8.23 -0.12
N GLU A 179 -7.53 -8.87 -0.75
CA GLU A 179 -7.22 -10.28 -0.58
C GLU A 179 -5.89 -10.40 0.18
N LEU A 180 -5.84 -11.27 1.19
CA LEU A 180 -4.70 -11.49 2.06
C LEU A 180 -4.27 -12.95 1.94
N PRO A 181 -3.45 -13.29 0.93
CA PRO A 181 -2.86 -14.63 0.81
C PRO A 181 -2.04 -14.93 2.06
N GLN A 182 -2.30 -16.08 2.70
CA GLN A 182 -1.54 -16.53 3.87
C GLN A 182 -0.23 -17.18 3.41
N VAL A 183 0.65 -16.35 2.86
CA VAL A 183 1.97 -16.74 2.33
C VAL A 183 3.03 -15.87 2.99
N GLU A 184 3.87 -16.50 3.80
CA GLU A 184 5.04 -15.87 4.38
C GLU A 184 6.24 -15.98 3.43
N GLU A 185 7.22 -15.09 3.57
CA GLU A 185 8.48 -15.15 2.84
C GLU A 185 8.33 -15.24 1.30
N THR A 186 7.35 -14.52 0.75
CA THR A 186 6.97 -14.56 -0.68
C THR A 186 8.17 -14.31 -1.62
N GLY A 187 9.16 -13.54 -1.19
CA GLY A 187 10.40 -13.33 -1.93
C GLY A 187 11.23 -14.62 -2.11
N CYS A 188 11.52 -15.32 -1.02
CA CYS A 188 12.27 -16.59 -1.02
C CYS A 188 11.44 -17.72 -1.63
N PHE A 189 10.15 -17.76 -1.33
CA PHE A 189 9.26 -18.79 -1.83
C PHE A 189 9.13 -18.78 -3.35
N GLY A 190 8.98 -17.61 -3.98
CA GLY A 190 8.93 -17.53 -5.43
C GLY A 190 10.27 -17.83 -6.12
N ALA A 191 11.41 -17.63 -5.43
CA ALA A 191 12.70 -18.12 -5.92
C ALA A 191 12.77 -19.65 -5.89
N ALA A 192 12.23 -20.29 -4.85
CA ALA A 192 12.12 -21.75 -4.78
C ALA A 192 11.17 -22.30 -5.86
N LEU A 193 10.07 -21.62 -6.14
CA LEU A 193 9.16 -21.98 -7.25
C LEU A 193 9.87 -21.88 -8.60
N ALA A 194 10.61 -20.81 -8.86
CA ALA A 194 11.42 -20.67 -10.06
C ALA A 194 12.44 -21.81 -10.22
N ALA A 195 13.08 -22.23 -9.13
CA ALA A 195 13.99 -23.37 -9.14
C ALA A 195 13.27 -24.70 -9.45
N ARG A 196 12.04 -24.90 -8.95
CA ARG A 196 11.22 -26.09 -9.26
C ARG A 196 10.79 -26.15 -10.71
N VAL A 197 10.42 -25.01 -11.31
CA VAL A 197 10.13 -24.92 -12.75
C VAL A 197 11.42 -25.19 -13.55
N GLY A 198 12.54 -24.56 -13.18
CA GLY A 198 13.82 -24.74 -13.86
C GLY A 198 14.38 -26.16 -13.79
N THR A 199 14.03 -26.94 -12.77
CA THR A 199 14.42 -28.36 -12.63
C THR A 199 13.40 -29.34 -13.22
N GLY A 200 12.30 -28.85 -13.81
CA GLY A 200 11.27 -29.67 -14.44
C GLY A 200 10.32 -30.37 -13.46
N VAL A 201 10.32 -29.99 -12.18
CA VAL A 201 9.32 -30.46 -11.19
C VAL A 201 7.93 -29.95 -11.57
N TYR A 202 7.87 -28.71 -12.06
CA TYR A 202 6.69 -28.17 -12.74
C TYR A 202 7.05 -27.87 -14.19
N ARG A 203 6.09 -28.04 -15.09
CA ARG A 203 6.19 -27.73 -16.52
C ARG A 203 6.40 -26.24 -16.76
N ASP A 204 5.68 -25.41 -16.02
CA ASP A 204 5.68 -23.96 -16.16
C ASP A 204 5.26 -23.28 -14.85
N PHE A 205 5.36 -21.95 -14.82
CA PHE A 205 4.98 -21.15 -13.64
C PHE A 205 3.48 -21.18 -13.35
N SER A 206 2.63 -21.38 -14.37
CA SER A 206 1.18 -21.47 -14.18
C SER A 206 0.79 -22.77 -13.47
N GLU A 207 1.46 -23.88 -13.75
CA GLU A 207 1.34 -25.12 -12.98
C GLU A 207 1.85 -24.94 -11.55
N ALA A 208 3.03 -24.34 -11.38
CA ALA A 208 3.59 -24.08 -10.06
C ALA A 208 2.65 -23.21 -9.19
N GLN A 209 2.03 -22.18 -9.76
CA GLN A 209 1.06 -21.32 -9.08
C GLN A 209 -0.23 -22.05 -8.71
N ARG A 210 -0.76 -22.92 -9.57
CA ARG A 210 -1.98 -23.70 -9.25
C ARG A 210 -1.78 -24.66 -8.09
N ASP A 211 -0.56 -25.14 -7.88
CA ASP A 211 -0.19 -25.97 -6.75
C ASP A 211 -0.07 -25.17 -5.43
N LEU A 212 0.01 -23.83 -5.52
CA LEU A 212 -0.02 -22.93 -4.37
C LEU A 212 -1.44 -22.80 -3.81
N GLN A 213 -1.89 -23.81 -3.07
CA GLN A 213 -3.16 -23.75 -2.34
C GLN A 213 -3.00 -22.99 -1.02
N HIS A 214 -2.80 -21.67 -1.10
CA HIS A 214 -2.77 -20.84 0.09
C HIS A 214 -4.19 -20.38 0.45
N PRO A 215 -4.59 -20.47 1.73
CA PRO A 215 -5.80 -19.79 2.19
C PRO A 215 -5.71 -18.31 1.87
N VAL A 216 -6.75 -17.77 1.22
CA VAL A 216 -6.88 -16.34 0.96
C VAL A 216 -8.01 -15.82 1.82
N ARG A 217 -7.70 -14.87 2.69
CA ARG A 217 -8.71 -14.14 3.45
C ARG A 217 -9.11 -12.90 2.67
N THR A 218 -10.41 -12.61 2.61
CA THR A 218 -10.94 -11.50 1.83
C THR A 218 -11.65 -10.48 2.73
N LEU A 219 -11.36 -9.20 2.51
CA LEU A 219 -12.04 -8.06 3.12
C LEU A 219 -12.71 -7.24 2.02
N LEU A 220 -14.01 -6.99 2.17
CA LEU A 220 -14.78 -6.17 1.24
C LEU A 220 -14.88 -4.74 1.78
N PRO A 221 -14.85 -3.71 0.90
CA PRO A 221 -14.99 -2.33 1.34
C PRO A 221 -16.37 -2.10 1.97
N ASN A 222 -16.40 -1.44 3.13
CA ASN A 222 -17.62 -0.88 3.67
C ASN A 222 -17.91 0.44 2.95
N MET A 223 -18.93 0.45 2.09
CA MET A 223 -19.22 1.61 1.24
C MET A 223 -19.64 2.87 2.00
N ALA A 224 -20.20 2.75 3.21
CA ALA A 224 -20.49 3.91 4.05
C ALA A 224 -19.20 4.52 4.61
N ALA A 225 -18.26 3.68 5.08
CA ALA A 225 -16.95 4.14 5.50
C ALA A 225 -16.14 4.70 4.32
N HIS A 226 -16.25 4.08 3.14
CA HIS A 226 -15.61 4.54 1.91
C HIS A 226 -15.96 5.99 1.59
N GLN A 227 -17.24 6.36 1.64
CA GLN A 227 -17.68 7.73 1.41
C GLN A 227 -17.04 8.73 2.39
N LEU A 228 -16.97 8.39 3.68
CA LEU A 228 -16.33 9.23 4.70
C LEU A 228 -14.82 9.36 4.46
N TYR A 229 -14.17 8.24 4.12
CA TYR A 229 -12.75 8.23 3.82
C TYR A 229 -12.41 9.00 2.54
N GLN A 230 -13.25 8.99 1.51
CA GLN A 230 -13.04 9.83 0.32
C GLN A 230 -13.02 11.31 0.67
N GLN A 231 -13.94 11.76 1.53
CA GLN A 231 -13.97 13.16 1.99
C GLN A 231 -12.71 13.50 2.80
N LYS A 232 -12.28 12.61 3.71
CA LYS A 232 -11.07 12.81 4.52
C LYS A 232 -9.80 12.77 3.66
N TYR A 233 -9.73 11.87 2.69
CA TYR A 233 -8.63 11.76 1.74
C TYR A 233 -8.50 13.00 0.87
N GLN A 234 -9.62 13.57 0.40
CA GLN A 234 -9.60 14.84 -0.33
C GLN A 234 -9.03 15.99 0.51
N ARG A 235 -9.40 16.07 1.80
CA ARG A 235 -8.80 17.05 2.73
C ARG A 235 -7.30 16.80 2.94
N TYR A 236 -6.88 15.55 3.06
CA TYR A 236 -5.46 15.18 3.10
C TYR A 236 -4.72 15.64 1.84
N GLN A 237 -5.28 15.44 0.65
CA GLN A 237 -4.68 15.92 -0.61
C GLN A 237 -4.55 17.45 -0.65
N HIS A 238 -5.56 18.19 -0.18
CA HIS A 238 -5.47 19.65 -0.06
C HIS A 238 -4.36 20.09 0.91
N LEU A 239 -4.20 19.39 2.05
CA LEU A 239 -3.12 19.66 2.99
C LEU A 239 -1.74 19.44 2.36
N ILE A 240 -1.56 18.33 1.63
CA ILE A 240 -0.32 18.04 0.88
C ILE A 240 -0.03 19.16 -0.12
N ALA A 241 -1.01 19.57 -0.93
CA ALA A 241 -0.85 20.64 -1.91
C ALA A 241 -0.47 21.98 -1.26
N ALA A 242 -1.07 22.31 -0.11
CA ALA A 242 -0.75 23.53 0.64
C ALA A 242 0.71 23.53 1.14
N LEU A 243 1.18 22.40 1.66
CA LEU A 243 2.57 22.26 2.13
C LEU A 243 3.58 22.27 0.99
N GLN A 244 3.27 21.67 -0.16
CA GLN A 244 4.07 21.81 -1.37
C GLN A 244 4.21 23.28 -1.78
N GLY A 245 3.09 24.02 -1.80
CA GLY A 245 3.10 25.46 -2.08
C GLY A 245 3.92 26.27 -1.07
N TYR A 246 3.89 25.89 0.21
CA TYR A 246 4.77 26.47 1.24
C TYR A 246 6.24 26.24 0.91
N HIS A 247 6.65 25.01 0.61
CA HIS A 247 8.04 24.69 0.30
C HIS A 247 8.54 25.41 -0.96
N THR A 248 7.70 25.56 -1.99
CA THR A 248 8.04 26.36 -3.18
C THR A 248 8.34 27.81 -2.82
N ARG A 249 7.48 28.46 -2.03
CA ARG A 249 7.67 29.87 -1.62
C ARG A 249 8.93 30.08 -0.78
N ILE A 250 9.25 29.14 0.11
CA ILE A 250 10.48 29.24 0.92
C ILE A 250 11.73 29.20 0.04
N LYS A 251 11.75 28.37 -1.02
CA LYS A 251 12.87 28.31 -1.95
C LYS A 251 13.08 29.62 -2.71
N GLU A 252 12.00 30.28 -3.13
CA GLU A 252 12.05 31.58 -3.81
C GLU A 252 12.66 32.69 -2.93
N HIS A 253 12.53 32.61 -1.61
CA HIS A 253 13.09 33.58 -0.66
C HIS A 253 14.51 33.26 -0.18
N THR A 254 15.02 32.06 -0.48
CA THR A 254 16.35 31.60 -0.04
C THR A 254 17.39 31.68 -1.17
N LEU A 255 16.96 32.06 -2.38
CA LEU A 255 17.78 32.35 -3.56
C LEU A 255 17.96 33.87 -3.73
#